data_AF-A0A950T8N4-F1
#
_entry.id   AF-A0A950T8N4-F1
#
_cell.length_a   1.000
_cell.length_b   1.000
_cell.length_c   1.000
_cell.angle_alpha   90.00
_cell.angle_beta   90.00
_cell.angle_gamma   90.00
#
_symmetry.space_group_name_H-M   'P 1'
#
loop_
_entity.id
_entity.type
_entity.pdbx_description
1 polymer ?
#
loop_
_entity_poly.entity_id
_entity_poly.type
_entity_poly.pdbx_seq_one_letter_code
_entity_poly.pdbx_strand_id
1 'polypeptide(L)'
;MSAEQAKPKGPDLAQGVVIGDLPDGGMIAGHVGDEAVLLARRGEEFFAIGATCSHYGGPLAEGLMVGETVRCPWHHACFSLRTGEAVAAPAFNPMSSWRVEQRDGRVFVRDKIEAPDQGKRRKPQHEQPERIVIVGGGAAGFAAAEMLRREGFAGELSMISSDDAAPYDRPNCSKDYLAGNAPEDWIPLRPPEFYKDQSINLQLGTHVTGLDVSARQVVLGDGQRLPF
;
A
#
# COMPACT_ATOMS: atom_id res chain seq x y z
N MET A 1 16.77 17.86 1.22
CA MET A 1 17.99 17.14 0.80
C MET A 1 17.57 16.10 -0.23
N SER A 2 17.83 16.33 -1.51
CA SER A 2 17.56 15.32 -2.54
C SER A 2 18.45 14.12 -2.23
N ALA A 3 17.86 13.00 -1.84
CA ALA A 3 18.60 11.75 -1.72
C ALA A 3 19.16 11.45 -3.12
N GLU A 4 20.47 11.60 -3.29
CA GLU A 4 21.19 11.04 -4.42
C GLU A 4 20.77 9.59 -4.53
N GLN A 5 20.04 9.23 -5.59
CA GLN A 5 19.63 7.85 -5.84
C GLN A 5 20.91 7.05 -6.04
N ALA A 6 21.37 6.38 -4.98
CA ALA A 6 22.51 5.49 -5.05
C ALA A 6 22.25 4.49 -6.18
N LYS A 7 23.25 4.28 -7.04
CA LYS A 7 23.16 3.30 -8.13
C LYS A 7 22.64 1.97 -7.58
N PRO A 8 21.63 1.36 -8.21
CA PRO A 8 21.02 0.16 -7.69
C PRO A 8 22.09 -0.96 -7.63
N LYS A 9 22.16 -1.64 -6.49
CA LYS A 9 23.14 -2.69 -6.22
C LYS A 9 22.64 -4.03 -6.77
N GLY A 10 23.56 -4.94 -7.08
CA GLY A 10 23.26 -6.29 -7.54
C GLY A 10 23.45 -6.47 -9.05
N PRO A 11 23.06 -7.64 -9.61
CA PRO A 11 23.22 -7.92 -11.03
C PRO A 11 22.22 -7.12 -11.88
N ASP A 12 22.60 -6.86 -13.14
CA ASP A 12 21.67 -6.40 -14.18
C ASP A 12 20.76 -7.57 -14.58
N LEU A 13 19.52 -7.53 -14.11
CA LEU A 13 18.52 -8.57 -14.32
C LEU A 13 18.03 -8.62 -15.78
N ALA A 14 18.28 -7.56 -16.57
CA ALA A 14 18.00 -7.57 -18.00
C ALA A 14 18.98 -8.43 -18.80
N GLN A 15 20.19 -8.67 -18.27
CA GLN A 15 21.18 -9.60 -18.84
C GLN A 15 20.93 -11.06 -18.44
N GLY A 16 20.00 -11.27 -17.50
CA GLY A 16 19.50 -12.56 -17.07
C GLY A 16 20.39 -13.27 -16.05
N VAL A 17 19.73 -13.96 -15.12
CA VAL A 17 20.33 -14.72 -14.02
C VAL A 17 20.19 -16.21 -14.32
N VAL A 18 21.19 -17.02 -13.97
CA VAL A 18 21.11 -18.48 -14.16
C VAL A 18 20.04 -19.03 -13.22
N ILE A 19 19.12 -19.84 -13.73
CA ILE A 19 17.98 -20.37 -12.95
C ILE A 19 18.45 -21.15 -11.72
N GLY A 20 19.58 -21.87 -11.82
CA GLY A 20 20.17 -22.62 -10.72
C GLY A 20 20.72 -21.76 -9.58
N ASP A 21 21.05 -20.49 -9.85
CA ASP A 21 21.60 -19.56 -8.84
C ASP A 21 20.50 -18.97 -7.95
N LEU A 22 19.23 -19.11 -8.36
CA LEU A 22 18.05 -18.72 -7.57
C LEU A 22 17.23 -19.98 -7.22
N PRO A 23 17.46 -20.60 -6.05
CA PRO A 23 16.70 -21.78 -5.62
C PRO A 23 15.24 -21.41 -5.32
N ASP A 24 14.37 -22.43 -5.19
CA ASP A 24 12.97 -22.22 -4.77
C ASP A 24 12.89 -21.52 -3.41
N GLY A 25 12.02 -20.51 -3.30
CA GLY A 25 11.92 -19.61 -2.15
C GLY A 25 13.00 -18.53 -2.10
N GLY A 26 13.92 -18.52 -3.07
CA GLY A 26 14.99 -17.55 -3.18
C GLY A 26 14.50 -16.18 -3.64
N MET A 27 15.20 -15.15 -3.14
CA MET A 27 15.04 -13.76 -3.54
C MET A 27 16.41 -13.13 -3.76
N ILE A 28 16.53 -12.29 -4.80
CA ILE A 28 17.71 -11.46 -5.01
C ILE A 28 17.31 -10.03 -5.38
N ALA A 29 18.02 -9.05 -4.83
CA ALA A 29 17.99 -7.69 -5.33
C ALA A 29 18.95 -7.56 -6.52
N GLY A 30 18.47 -6.93 -7.58
CA GLY A 30 19.27 -6.50 -8.72
C GLY A 30 18.67 -5.24 -9.31
N HIS A 31 18.89 -5.02 -10.60
CA HIS A 31 18.39 -3.82 -11.26
C HIS A 31 18.01 -4.06 -12.72
N VAL A 32 17.17 -3.17 -13.25
CA VAL A 32 16.90 -3.02 -14.69
C VAL A 32 17.07 -1.54 -15.01
N GLY A 33 18.11 -1.20 -15.77
CA GLY A 33 18.54 0.20 -15.88
C GLY A 33 18.90 0.76 -14.50
N ASP A 34 18.34 1.91 -14.14
CA ASP A 34 18.57 2.58 -12.86
C ASP A 34 17.56 2.17 -11.76
N GLU A 35 16.63 1.26 -12.06
CA GLU A 35 15.60 0.85 -11.10
C GLU A 35 15.97 -0.43 -10.35
N ALA A 36 15.85 -0.37 -9.01
CA ALA A 36 16.07 -1.53 -8.15
C ALA A 36 14.88 -2.51 -8.23
N VAL A 37 15.18 -3.78 -8.51
CA VAL A 37 14.18 -4.83 -8.74
C VAL A 37 14.51 -6.07 -7.90
N LEU A 38 13.47 -6.63 -7.28
CA LEU A 38 13.50 -7.89 -6.57
C LEU A 38 13.09 -9.00 -7.53
N LEU A 39 13.98 -9.94 -7.81
CA LEU A 39 13.66 -11.18 -8.50
C LEU A 39 13.43 -12.28 -7.46
N ALA A 40 12.30 -12.96 -7.55
CA ALA A 40 11.85 -13.98 -6.61
C ALA A 40 11.46 -15.26 -7.36
N ARG A 41 11.71 -16.43 -6.76
CA ARG A 41 11.31 -17.73 -7.31
C ARG A 41 10.38 -18.49 -6.38
N ARG A 42 9.31 -19.06 -6.92
CA ARG A 42 8.46 -20.06 -6.24
C ARG A 42 8.14 -21.22 -7.18
N GLY A 43 8.63 -22.41 -6.85
CA GLY A 43 8.59 -23.58 -7.73
C GLY A 43 9.27 -23.29 -9.08
N GLU A 44 8.53 -23.42 -10.17
CA GLU A 44 8.99 -23.12 -11.53
C GLU A 44 8.69 -21.67 -11.97
N GLU A 45 7.94 -20.92 -11.16
CA GLU A 45 7.57 -19.54 -11.46
C GLU A 45 8.57 -18.54 -10.90
N PHE A 46 8.77 -17.46 -11.66
CA PHE A 46 9.60 -16.33 -11.30
C PHE A 46 8.79 -15.04 -11.36
N PHE A 47 9.05 -14.17 -10.39
CA PHE A 47 8.35 -12.91 -10.18
C PHE A 47 9.34 -11.78 -10.07
N ALA A 48 8.99 -10.60 -10.58
CA ALA A 48 9.80 -9.41 -10.43
C ALA A 48 8.95 -8.20 -10.06
N ILE A 49 9.28 -7.60 -8.92
CA ILE A 49 8.66 -6.36 -8.42
C ILE A 49 9.74 -5.36 -8.01
N GLY A 50 9.41 -4.09 -7.80
CA GLY A 50 10.37 -3.12 -7.25
C GLY A 50 10.98 -3.60 -5.93
N ALA A 51 12.29 -3.39 -5.72
CA ALA A 51 13.02 -3.91 -4.56
C ALA A 51 12.89 -3.08 -3.27
N THR A 52 12.45 -1.83 -3.40
CA THR A 52 12.47 -0.83 -2.33
C THR A 52 11.04 -0.59 -1.85
N CYS A 53 10.71 -1.04 -0.65
CA CYS A 53 9.35 -0.98 -0.09
C CYS A 53 8.74 0.42 -0.21
N SER A 54 7.52 0.52 -0.76
CA SER A 54 6.80 1.78 -0.99
C SER A 54 6.37 2.52 0.28
N HIS A 55 6.53 1.93 1.47
CA HIS A 55 6.26 2.57 2.75
C HIS A 55 7.41 3.52 3.14
N TYR A 56 8.53 2.98 3.63
CA TYR A 56 9.70 3.77 4.05
C TYR A 56 11.01 3.35 3.39
N GLY A 57 10.94 2.63 2.26
CA GLY A 57 12.14 2.29 1.49
C GLY A 57 12.92 1.07 1.98
N GLY A 58 12.31 0.24 2.83
CA GLY A 58 12.95 -0.98 3.32
C GLY A 58 13.35 -1.96 2.20
N PRO A 59 14.50 -2.66 2.31
CA PRO A 59 15.02 -3.54 1.28
C PRO A 59 14.27 -4.87 1.26
N LEU A 60 13.40 -5.10 0.26
CA LEU A 60 12.54 -6.29 0.23
C LEU A 60 13.31 -7.61 0.09
N ALA A 61 14.51 -7.60 -0.48
CA ALA A 61 15.36 -8.78 -0.60
C ALA A 61 15.88 -9.29 0.76
N GLU A 62 15.94 -8.43 1.78
CA GLU A 62 16.27 -8.81 3.16
C GLU A 62 15.01 -9.24 3.95
N GLY A 63 13.85 -9.21 3.31
CA GLY A 63 12.57 -9.58 3.87
C GLY A 63 12.33 -11.09 3.90
N LEU A 64 11.06 -11.44 4.12
CA LEU A 64 10.61 -12.83 4.16
C LEU A 64 9.62 -13.11 3.04
N MET A 65 9.91 -14.08 2.18
CA MET A 65 8.94 -14.63 1.24
C MET A 65 8.04 -15.65 1.95
N VAL A 66 6.71 -15.50 1.80
CA VAL A 66 5.72 -16.48 2.24
C VAL A 66 4.74 -16.73 1.09
N GLY A 67 4.78 -17.93 0.51
CA GLY A 67 4.00 -18.24 -0.69
C GLY A 67 4.39 -17.32 -1.84
N GLU A 68 3.41 -16.62 -2.43
CA GLU A 68 3.61 -15.62 -3.49
C GLU A 68 3.62 -14.18 -2.95
N THR A 69 4.02 -13.99 -1.70
CA THR A 69 4.11 -12.67 -1.07
C THR A 69 5.48 -12.43 -0.46
N VAL A 70 5.88 -11.17 -0.38
CA VAL A 70 7.10 -10.74 0.33
C VAL A 70 6.76 -9.75 1.43
N ARG A 71 7.31 -9.96 2.62
CA ARG A 71 7.18 -9.08 3.79
C ARG A 71 8.45 -8.28 3.98
N CYS A 72 8.32 -6.97 3.98
CA CYS A 72 9.40 -6.03 4.24
C CYS A 72 10.01 -6.26 5.64
N PRO A 73 11.35 -6.23 5.79
CA PRO A 73 12.01 -6.51 7.06
C PRO A 73 11.85 -5.40 8.11
N TRP A 74 11.47 -4.18 7.72
CA TRP A 74 11.40 -3.05 8.67
C TRP A 74 10.07 -3.00 9.43
N HIS A 75 8.95 -2.99 8.71
CA HIS A 75 7.61 -2.80 9.29
C HIS A 75 6.59 -3.83 8.82
N HIS A 76 7.05 -4.90 8.17
CA HIS A 76 6.23 -6.03 7.72
C HIS A 76 5.14 -5.73 6.69
N ALA A 77 5.22 -4.58 6.01
CA ALA A 77 4.44 -4.30 4.80
C ALA A 77 4.55 -5.50 3.85
N CYS A 78 3.42 -5.97 3.35
CA CYS A 78 3.35 -7.20 2.58
C CYS A 78 2.90 -6.91 1.16
N PHE A 79 3.62 -7.48 0.18
CA PHE A 79 3.34 -7.27 -1.23
C PHE A 79 3.13 -8.60 -1.96
N SER A 80 2.19 -8.62 -2.89
CA SER A 80 2.03 -9.69 -3.87
C SER A 80 3.22 -9.68 -4.84
N LEU A 81 3.93 -10.80 -4.95
CA LEU A 81 5.00 -10.95 -5.94
C LEU A 81 4.46 -10.98 -7.38
N ARG A 82 3.21 -11.40 -7.55
CA ARG A 82 2.56 -11.52 -8.86
C ARG A 82 2.13 -10.18 -9.45
N THR A 83 1.70 -9.26 -8.60
CA THR A 83 1.02 -8.02 -9.02
C THR A 83 1.66 -6.75 -8.45
N GLY A 84 2.64 -6.88 -7.55
CA GLY A 84 3.21 -5.77 -6.80
C GLY A 84 2.27 -5.20 -5.74
N GLU A 85 1.04 -5.69 -5.65
CA GLU A 85 0.01 -5.11 -4.80
C GLU A 85 0.40 -5.11 -3.33
N ALA A 86 0.24 -3.97 -2.64
CA ALA A 86 0.35 -3.92 -1.18
C ALA A 86 -0.87 -4.60 -0.55
N VAL A 87 -0.70 -5.84 -0.09
CA VAL A 87 -1.77 -6.71 0.45
C VAL A 87 -1.89 -6.67 1.97
N ALA A 88 -0.92 -6.06 2.66
CA ALA A 88 -1.04 -5.74 4.07
C ALA A 88 -0.29 -4.46 4.43
N ALA A 89 -0.90 -3.72 5.36
CA ALA A 89 -0.33 -2.53 6.00
C ALA A 89 1.10 -2.80 6.55
N PRO A 90 1.95 -1.76 6.68
CA PRO A 90 1.60 -0.34 6.56
C PRO A 90 1.80 0.28 5.17
N ALA A 91 2.24 -0.47 4.16
CA ALA A 91 2.31 0.07 2.81
C ALA A 91 0.91 0.20 2.18
N PHE A 92 0.64 1.36 1.60
CA PHE A 92 -0.60 1.64 0.88
C PHE A 92 -0.43 1.57 -0.65
N ASN A 93 0.75 1.97 -1.14
CA ASN A 93 1.03 2.01 -2.57
C ASN A 93 1.58 0.67 -3.06
N PRO A 94 1.14 0.19 -4.23
CA PRO A 94 1.71 -1.01 -4.84
C PRO A 94 3.17 -0.77 -5.27
N MET A 95 3.90 -1.87 -5.45
CA MET A 95 5.20 -1.92 -6.10
C MET A 95 5.02 -1.99 -7.62
N SER A 96 6.02 -1.50 -8.36
CA SER A 96 6.12 -1.79 -9.79
C SER A 96 6.22 -3.30 -10.01
N SER A 97 5.61 -3.78 -11.09
CA SER A 97 5.71 -5.18 -11.54
C SER A 97 6.41 -5.23 -12.89
N TRP A 98 7.11 -6.33 -13.15
CA TRP A 98 7.96 -6.47 -14.32
C TRP A 98 7.69 -7.80 -15.02
N ARG A 99 7.82 -7.78 -16.35
CA ARG A 99 7.74 -9.01 -17.15
C ARG A 99 8.98 -9.84 -16.90
N VAL A 100 8.77 -11.14 -16.68
CA VAL A 100 9.83 -12.12 -16.47
C VAL A 100 9.80 -13.17 -17.58
N GLU A 101 10.94 -13.44 -18.19
CA GLU A 101 11.10 -14.40 -19.28
C GLU A 101 12.14 -15.45 -18.92
N GLN A 102 11.84 -16.72 -19.17
CA GLN A 102 12.82 -17.81 -19.05
C GLN A 102 13.28 -18.21 -20.45
N ARG A 103 14.61 -18.25 -20.68
CA ARG A 103 15.20 -18.69 -21.94
C ARG A 103 16.60 -19.26 -21.71
N ASP A 104 16.91 -20.40 -22.33
CA ASP A 104 18.25 -21.01 -22.31
C ASP A 104 18.83 -21.20 -20.89
N GLY A 105 18.00 -21.64 -19.93
CA GLY A 105 18.42 -21.86 -18.54
C GLY A 105 18.63 -20.59 -17.71
N ARG A 106 18.23 -19.42 -18.23
CA ARG A 106 18.32 -18.12 -17.55
C ARG A 106 16.95 -17.47 -17.42
N VAL A 107 16.80 -16.64 -16.41
CA VAL A 107 15.63 -15.80 -16.16
C VAL A 107 16.00 -14.33 -16.37
N PHE A 108 15.19 -13.62 -17.15
CA PHE A 108 15.41 -12.23 -17.53
C PHE A 108 14.25 -11.37 -17.04
N VAL A 109 14.57 -10.18 -16.50
CA VAL A 109 13.56 -9.16 -16.22
C VAL A 109 13.55 -8.14 -17.36
N ARG A 110 12.37 -7.82 -17.88
CA ARG A 110 12.18 -6.97 -19.07
C ARG A 110 11.56 -5.63 -18.71
N ASP A 111 10.55 -5.20 -19.45
CA ASP A 111 9.78 -4.00 -19.22
C ASP A 111 8.83 -4.13 -18.02
N LYS A 112 8.47 -2.98 -17.45
CA LYS A 112 7.38 -2.88 -16.48
C LYS A 112 6.08 -3.29 -17.14
N ILE A 113 5.29 -4.07 -16.42
CA ILE A 113 3.92 -4.38 -16.81
C ILE A 113 2.98 -3.48 -16.02
N GLU A 114 1.89 -3.08 -16.67
CA GLU A 114 0.81 -2.43 -15.95
C GLU A 114 0.31 -3.37 -14.85
N ALA A 115 0.12 -2.80 -13.65
CA ALA A 115 -0.53 -3.53 -12.58
C ALA A 115 -1.88 -4.03 -13.13
N PRO A 116 -2.27 -5.29 -12.85
CA PRO A 116 -3.57 -5.78 -13.27
C PRO A 116 -4.66 -4.81 -12.82
N ASP A 117 -5.60 -4.51 -13.72
CA ASP A 117 -6.74 -3.67 -13.39
C ASP A 117 -7.45 -4.21 -12.14
N GLN A 118 -7.31 -3.46 -11.04
CA GLN A 118 -7.96 -3.72 -9.76
C GLN A 118 -9.49 -3.72 -9.92
N GLY A 119 -10.02 -3.12 -10.99
CA GLY A 119 -11.43 -3.10 -11.39
C GLY A 119 -12.02 -4.45 -11.77
N LYS A 120 -11.21 -5.52 -11.90
CA LYS A 120 -11.69 -6.91 -12.03
C LYS A 120 -11.68 -7.69 -10.72
N ARG A 121 -11.71 -7.01 -9.58
CA ARG A 121 -11.94 -7.69 -8.29
C ARG A 121 -13.33 -8.33 -8.26
N ARG A 122 -13.38 -9.47 -7.57
CA ARG A 122 -14.52 -10.39 -7.49
C ARG A 122 -15.79 -9.58 -7.19
N LYS A 123 -16.83 -9.68 -8.03
CA LYS A 123 -18.12 -9.04 -7.75
C LYS A 123 -18.52 -9.35 -6.30
N PRO A 124 -18.98 -8.37 -5.52
CA PRO A 124 -19.40 -8.63 -4.16
C PRO A 124 -20.42 -9.76 -4.16
N GLN A 125 -20.16 -10.78 -3.35
CA GLN A 125 -21.02 -11.97 -3.26
C GLN A 125 -22.33 -11.68 -2.52
N HIS A 126 -22.43 -10.51 -1.89
CA HIS A 126 -23.55 -10.04 -1.11
C HIS A 126 -23.89 -8.59 -1.48
N GLU A 127 -25.13 -8.20 -1.20
CA GLU A 127 -25.58 -6.82 -1.28
C GLU A 127 -24.69 -5.93 -0.40
N GLN A 128 -24.10 -4.90 -1.00
CA GLN A 128 -23.27 -3.95 -0.28
C GLN A 128 -24.16 -2.89 0.38
N PRO A 129 -23.80 -2.37 1.57
CA PRO A 129 -24.52 -1.26 2.16
C PRO A 129 -24.43 -0.04 1.24
N GLU A 130 -25.48 0.79 1.20
CA GLU A 130 -25.44 2.04 0.42
C GLU A 130 -24.49 3.08 1.05
N ARG A 131 -24.26 2.99 2.36
CA ARG A 131 -23.53 3.98 3.16
C ARG A 131 -22.64 3.29 4.19
N ILE A 132 -21.46 3.85 4.41
CA ILE A 132 -20.55 3.47 5.48
C ILE A 132 -20.06 4.74 6.17
N VAL A 133 -20.13 4.76 7.50
CA VAL A 133 -19.54 5.82 8.33
C VAL A 133 -18.40 5.23 9.15
N ILE A 134 -17.22 5.84 9.04
CA ILE A 134 -16.01 5.53 9.81
C ILE A 134 -15.83 6.63 10.86
N VAL A 135 -15.79 6.24 12.13
CA VAL A 135 -15.53 7.17 13.25
C VAL A 135 -14.07 7.02 13.67
N GLY A 136 -13.30 8.09 13.50
CA GLY A 136 -11.89 8.22 13.84
C GLY A 136 -11.00 8.45 12.61
N GLY A 137 -10.24 9.55 12.61
CA GLY A 137 -9.24 9.90 11.58
C GLY A 137 -7.84 9.32 11.81
N GLY A 138 -7.71 8.24 12.60
CA GLY A 138 -6.43 7.55 12.82
C GLY A 138 -6.06 6.59 11.70
N ALA A 139 -4.89 5.95 11.80
CA ALA A 139 -4.39 5.00 10.80
C ALA A 139 -5.38 3.86 10.46
N ALA A 140 -6.12 3.37 11.44
CA ALA A 140 -7.14 2.33 11.23
C ALA A 140 -8.32 2.83 10.40
N GLY A 141 -8.84 4.03 10.71
CA GLY A 141 -9.94 4.64 9.95
C GLY A 141 -9.51 4.98 8.53
N PHE A 142 -8.31 5.53 8.37
CA PHE A 142 -7.68 5.75 7.07
C PHE A 142 -7.58 4.48 6.24
N ALA A 143 -6.94 3.43 6.79
CA ALA A 143 -6.75 2.17 6.09
C ALA A 143 -8.09 1.51 5.71
N ALA A 144 -9.11 1.61 6.56
CA ALA A 144 -10.45 1.11 6.25
C ALA A 144 -11.08 1.87 5.08
N ALA A 145 -11.02 3.21 5.07
CA ALA A 145 -11.60 4.00 3.99
C ALA A 145 -10.89 3.80 2.65
N GLU A 146 -9.55 3.80 2.67
CA GLU A 146 -8.76 3.50 1.48
C GLU A 146 -9.09 2.10 0.95
N MET A 147 -9.12 1.09 1.83
CA MET A 147 -9.37 -0.27 1.39
C MET A 147 -10.79 -0.46 0.86
N LEU A 148 -11.80 0.19 1.44
CA LEU A 148 -13.15 0.18 0.88
C LEU A 148 -13.17 0.69 -0.56
N ARG A 149 -12.53 1.84 -0.82
CA ARG A 149 -12.45 2.40 -2.18
C ARG A 149 -11.63 1.52 -3.12
N ARG A 150 -10.51 0.98 -2.64
CA ARG A 150 -9.65 0.07 -3.40
C ARG A 150 -10.30 -1.30 -3.69
N GLU A 151 -11.20 -1.77 -2.83
CA GLU A 151 -12.05 -2.96 -3.07
C GLU A 151 -13.29 -2.64 -3.94
N GLY A 152 -13.46 -1.40 -4.40
CA GLY A 152 -14.55 -1.01 -5.30
C GLY A 152 -15.88 -0.72 -4.60
N PHE A 153 -15.88 -0.44 -3.28
CA PHE A 153 -17.07 0.08 -2.62
C PHE A 153 -17.48 1.41 -3.26
N ALA A 154 -18.65 1.45 -3.88
CA ALA A 154 -19.16 2.61 -4.61
C ALA A 154 -20.18 3.45 -3.82
N GLY A 155 -20.58 2.99 -2.62
CA GLY A 155 -21.54 3.70 -1.77
C GLY A 155 -20.98 4.97 -1.13
N GLU A 156 -21.82 5.67 -0.39
CA GLU A 156 -21.42 6.85 0.37
C GLU A 156 -20.44 6.44 1.48
N LEU A 157 -19.29 7.11 1.57
CA LEU A 157 -18.27 6.84 2.57
C LEU A 157 -17.95 8.12 3.30
N SER A 158 -18.32 8.20 4.57
CA SER A 158 -17.96 9.33 5.45
C SER A 158 -16.93 8.89 6.48
N MET A 159 -15.91 9.72 6.68
CA MET A 159 -14.94 9.55 7.77
C MET A 159 -15.03 10.77 8.67
N ILE A 160 -15.27 10.55 9.96
CA ILE A 160 -15.49 11.61 10.94
C ILE A 160 -14.34 11.59 11.93
N SER A 161 -13.68 12.72 12.12
CA SER A 161 -12.57 12.87 13.05
C SER A 161 -12.81 14.07 13.96
N SER A 162 -12.50 13.91 15.26
CA SER A 162 -12.41 15.03 16.19
C SER A 162 -11.17 15.87 15.96
N ASP A 163 -10.14 15.33 15.30
CA ASP A 163 -8.93 16.07 14.95
C ASP A 163 -9.24 17.09 13.84
N ASP A 164 -8.55 18.23 13.90
CA ASP A 164 -8.56 19.34 12.94
C ASP A 164 -7.80 18.98 11.65
N ALA A 165 -6.94 17.95 11.74
CA ALA A 165 -6.05 17.50 10.68
C ALA A 165 -6.59 16.21 10.02
N ALA A 166 -6.33 16.08 8.71
CA ALA A 166 -6.54 14.83 7.99
C ALA A 166 -5.65 13.70 8.54
N PRO A 167 -6.02 12.41 8.32
CA PRO A 167 -5.21 11.29 8.79
C PRO A 167 -3.72 11.39 8.46
N TYR A 168 -2.90 11.21 9.49
CA TYR A 168 -1.46 11.40 9.45
C TYR A 168 -0.71 10.26 10.16
N ASP A 169 0.56 10.07 9.80
CA ASP A 169 1.46 9.09 10.39
C ASP A 169 1.90 9.55 11.79
N ARG A 170 1.12 9.15 12.79
CA ARG A 170 1.40 9.44 14.21
C ARG A 170 2.78 8.92 14.65
N PRO A 171 3.21 7.69 14.28
CA PRO A 171 4.59 7.25 14.50
C PRO A 171 5.65 8.22 13.95
N ASN A 172 5.60 8.59 12.68
CA ASN A 172 6.54 9.51 12.04
C ASN A 172 6.48 10.92 12.66
N CYS A 173 5.27 11.38 13.00
CA CYS A 173 5.04 12.62 13.72
C CYS A 173 5.82 12.68 15.04
N SER A 174 5.63 11.67 15.89
CA SER A 174 6.28 11.64 17.21
C SER A 174 7.77 11.31 17.19
N LYS A 175 8.23 10.49 16.23
CA LYS A 175 9.61 9.98 16.23
C LYS A 175 10.58 10.83 15.41
N ASP A 176 10.14 11.39 14.29
CA ASP A 176 11.02 12.07 13.35
C ASP A 176 10.66 13.55 13.20
N TYR A 177 9.38 13.90 13.04
CA TYR A 177 8.98 15.30 12.86
C TYR A 177 9.14 16.13 14.13
N LEU A 178 8.53 15.71 15.25
CA LEU A 178 8.68 16.42 16.53
C LEU A 178 10.11 16.35 17.08
N ALA A 179 10.93 15.43 16.57
CA ALA A 179 12.36 15.37 16.85
C ALA A 179 13.22 16.30 15.95
N GLY A 180 12.62 16.97 14.96
CA GLY A 180 13.29 17.89 14.03
C GLY A 180 14.02 17.22 12.85
N ASN A 181 13.76 15.93 12.61
CA ASN A 181 14.45 15.12 11.59
C ASN A 181 13.62 14.89 10.32
N ALA A 182 12.33 15.22 10.33
CA ALA A 182 11.46 15.13 9.17
C ALA A 182 10.76 16.48 8.87
N PRO A 183 10.50 16.80 7.60
CA PRO A 183 9.65 17.93 7.23
C PRO A 183 8.17 17.61 7.47
N GLU A 184 7.34 18.64 7.59
CA GLU A 184 5.88 18.52 7.79
C GLU A 184 5.20 17.74 6.65
N ASP A 185 5.69 17.89 5.41
CA ASP A 185 5.14 17.24 4.22
C ASP A 185 5.21 15.69 4.27
N TRP A 186 6.00 15.10 5.18
CA TRP A 186 6.10 13.64 5.36
C TRP A 186 5.04 13.06 6.28
N ILE A 187 4.21 13.91 6.91
CA ILE A 187 3.33 13.51 8.00
C ILE A 187 1.95 13.05 7.51
N PRO A 188 1.30 13.68 6.52
CA PRO A 188 0.03 13.18 6.00
C PRO A 188 0.14 11.75 5.44
N LEU A 189 -0.82 10.87 5.75
CA LEU A 189 -0.86 9.52 5.15
C LEU A 189 -1.17 9.60 3.64
N ARG A 190 -1.95 10.61 3.25
CA ARG A 190 -2.30 10.98 1.89
C ARG A 190 -2.45 12.50 1.78
N PRO A 191 -2.20 13.08 0.59
CA PRO A 191 -2.49 14.49 0.36
C PRO A 191 -4.01 14.76 0.48
N PRO A 192 -4.44 15.98 0.84
CA PRO A 192 -5.86 16.34 0.99
C PRO A 192 -6.74 15.99 -0.22
N GLU A 193 -6.19 16.12 -1.43
CA GLU A 193 -6.86 15.86 -2.70
C GLU A 193 -7.30 14.40 -2.83
N PHE A 194 -6.55 13.47 -2.23
CA PHE A 194 -6.88 12.04 -2.26
C PHE A 194 -8.29 11.75 -1.76
N TYR A 195 -8.73 12.40 -0.66
CA TYR A 195 -10.05 12.14 -0.08
C TYR A 195 -11.15 12.56 -1.05
N LYS A 196 -10.99 13.69 -1.74
CA LYS A 196 -11.92 14.15 -2.75
C LYS A 196 -11.92 13.21 -3.97
N ASP A 197 -10.74 12.86 -4.48
CA ASP A 197 -10.58 12.01 -5.66
C ASP A 197 -11.15 10.60 -5.42
N GLN A 198 -11.04 10.10 -4.19
CA GLN A 198 -11.61 8.82 -3.76
C GLN A 198 -13.07 8.95 -3.26
N SER A 199 -13.71 10.11 -3.38
CA SER A 199 -15.07 10.35 -2.91
C SER A 199 -15.29 9.96 -1.44
N ILE A 200 -14.31 10.23 -0.58
CA ILE A 200 -14.37 10.06 0.87
C ILE A 200 -14.79 11.41 1.48
N ASN A 201 -15.96 11.44 2.10
CA ASN A 201 -16.43 12.61 2.83
C ASN A 201 -15.72 12.71 4.20
N LEU A 202 -14.57 13.38 4.22
CA LEU A 202 -13.77 13.60 5.42
C LEU A 202 -14.29 14.82 6.21
N GLN A 203 -14.86 14.58 7.40
CA GLN A 203 -15.35 15.59 8.32
C GLN A 203 -14.40 15.74 9.50
N LEU A 204 -13.68 16.86 9.55
CA LEU A 204 -12.70 17.19 10.60
C LEU A 204 -13.33 18.05 11.69
N GLY A 205 -12.68 18.13 12.86
CA GLY A 205 -13.19 18.90 14.00
C GLY A 205 -14.60 18.50 14.47
N THR A 206 -15.02 17.28 14.15
CA THR A 206 -16.40 16.80 14.35
C THR A 206 -16.41 15.68 15.38
N HIS A 207 -17.05 15.94 16.51
CA HIS A 207 -17.20 14.94 17.56
C HIS A 207 -18.41 14.03 17.30
N VAL A 208 -18.23 12.72 17.43
CA VAL A 208 -19.33 11.76 17.52
C VAL A 208 -19.68 11.55 18.99
N THR A 209 -20.94 11.74 19.34
CA THR A 209 -21.42 11.67 20.73
C THR A 209 -22.27 10.43 21.02
N GLY A 210 -22.77 9.75 19.99
CA GLY A 210 -23.57 8.55 20.16
C GLY A 210 -23.84 7.78 18.88
N LEU A 211 -24.36 6.57 19.05
CA LEU A 211 -24.80 5.67 17.98
C LEU A 211 -26.23 5.22 18.28
N ASP A 212 -27.16 5.50 17.37
CA ASP A 212 -28.54 5.03 17.39
C ASP A 212 -28.66 3.85 16.42
N VAL A 213 -28.44 2.64 16.92
CA VAL A 213 -28.42 1.41 16.10
C VAL A 213 -29.81 1.09 15.55
N SER A 214 -30.86 1.36 16.30
CA SER A 214 -32.25 1.13 15.88
C SER A 214 -32.64 2.02 14.70
N ALA A 215 -32.23 3.29 14.73
CA ALA A 215 -32.45 4.23 13.63
C ALA A 215 -31.35 4.18 12.56
N ARG A 216 -30.28 3.41 12.78
CA ARG A 216 -29.06 3.37 11.95
C ARG A 216 -28.44 4.75 11.73
N GLN A 217 -28.21 5.49 12.81
CA GLN A 217 -27.68 6.85 12.78
C GLN A 217 -26.50 7.06 13.74
N VAL A 218 -25.51 7.81 13.29
CA VAL A 218 -24.45 8.40 14.12
C VAL A 218 -24.91 9.78 14.58
N VAL A 219 -24.75 10.10 15.86
CA VAL A 219 -25.09 11.39 16.45
C VAL A 219 -23.82 12.23 16.61
N LEU A 220 -23.84 13.45 16.08
CA LEU A 220 -22.74 14.40 16.13
C LEU A 220 -22.86 15.36 17.32
N GLY A 221 -21.76 16.06 17.64
CA GLY A 221 -21.67 17.00 18.76
C GLY A 221 -22.60 18.22 18.66
N ASP A 222 -22.98 18.61 17.44
CA ASP A 222 -23.95 19.68 17.16
C ASP A 222 -25.41 19.19 17.11
N GLY A 223 -25.64 17.89 17.34
CA GLY A 223 -26.94 17.26 17.27
C GLY A 223 -27.34 16.77 15.86
N GLN A 224 -26.53 17.02 14.82
CA GLN A 224 -26.75 16.45 13.50
C GLN A 224 -26.69 14.92 13.57
N ARG A 225 -27.47 14.26 12.70
CA ARG A 225 -27.55 12.79 12.59
C ARG A 225 -27.15 12.34 11.20
N LEU A 226 -26.20 11.40 11.12
CA LEU A 226 -25.72 10.82 9.85
C LEU A 226 -26.13 9.35 9.74
N PRO A 227 -26.81 8.94 8.65
CA PRO A 227 -27.20 7.54 8.46
C PRO A 227 -26.02 6.65 8.04
N PHE A 228 -26.09 5.37 8.39
CA PHE A 228 -25.14 4.32 7.97
C PHE A 228 -25.84 2.99 7.69
#